data_AF-W0PK26-F1
#
_entry.id   AF-W0PK26-F1
#
_cell.length_a   1.000
_cell.length_b   1.000
_cell.length_c   1.000
_cell.angle_alpha   90.00
_cell.angle_beta   90.00
_cell.angle_gamma   90.00
#
_symmetry.space_group_name_H-M   'P 1'
#
loop_
_entity.id
_entity.type
_entity.pdbx_description
1 polymer ?
#
loop_
_entity_poly.entity_id
_entity_poly.type
_entity_poly.pdbx_seq_one_letter_code
_entity_poly.pdbx_strand_id
1 'polypeptide(L)'
;MIRIDQIWLAVEPMDMRAGTETALSRVVQVFGAAQPHHAHVFANRRANRLKVRVHDGIGGWLAVRRLHQGRFTWPGVDTATR
;
A
#
# COMPACT_ATOMS: atom_id res chain seq x y z
N MET A 1 6.57 -13.10 13.83
CA MET A 1 5.42 -12.27 13.37
C MET A 1 5.94 -10.86 13.14
N ILE A 2 5.61 -10.19 12.02
CA ILE A 2 6.08 -8.83 11.74
C ILE A 2 5.27 -7.83 12.58
N ARG A 3 5.93 -7.01 13.40
CA ARG A 3 5.30 -5.96 14.20
C ARG A 3 4.90 -4.79 13.30
N ILE A 4 3.64 -4.35 13.40
CA ILE A 4 3.10 -3.18 12.71
C ILE A 4 2.39 -2.30 13.73
N ASP A 5 2.87 -1.07 13.88
CA ASP A 5 2.35 -0.08 14.82
C ASP A 5 1.35 0.89 14.16
N GLN A 6 1.55 1.18 12.86
CA GLN A 6 0.68 2.06 12.09
C GLN A 6 0.47 1.56 10.66
N ILE A 7 -0.72 1.83 10.12
CA ILE A 7 -1.10 1.50 8.74
C ILE A 7 -1.60 2.77 8.04
N TRP A 8 -0.99 3.08 6.91
CA TRP A 8 -1.35 4.19 6.04
C TRP A 8 -1.95 3.67 4.74
N LEU A 9 -3.05 4.28 4.30
CA LEU A 9 -3.81 3.88 3.11
C LEU A 9 -3.68 4.94 2.02
N ALA A 10 -3.08 4.60 0.88
CA ALA A 10 -2.96 5.53 -0.24
C ALA A 10 -4.29 5.61 -1.02
N VAL A 11 -4.96 6.75 -1.02
CA VAL A 11 -6.22 6.92 -1.78
C VAL A 11 -5.96 6.88 -3.29
N GLU A 12 -4.83 7.46 -3.72
CA GLU A 12 -4.44 7.44 -5.12
C GLU A 12 -3.97 6.06 -5.59
N PRO A 13 -4.37 5.62 -6.81
CA PRO A 13 -3.96 4.34 -7.32
C PRO A 13 -2.44 4.26 -7.56
N MET A 14 -1.91 3.06 -7.46
CA MET A 14 -0.53 2.71 -7.81
C MET A 14 -0.51 1.84 -9.05
N ASP A 15 0.48 2.05 -9.93
CA ASP A 15 0.79 1.08 -10.99
C ASP A 15 1.32 -0.21 -10.34
N MET A 16 0.64 -1.32 -10.60
CA MET A 16 1.00 -2.62 -10.02
C MET A 16 2.30 -3.20 -10.58
N ARG A 17 2.88 -2.60 -11.63
CA ARG A 17 4.24 -2.90 -12.11
C ARG A 17 5.33 -2.35 -11.19
N ALA A 18 5.03 -1.36 -10.35
CA ALA A 18 5.98 -0.74 -9.42
C ALA A 18 6.54 -1.78 -8.43
N GLY A 19 7.86 -1.98 -8.41
CA GLY A 19 8.53 -2.93 -7.50
C GLY A 19 8.69 -2.38 -6.08
N THR A 20 9.51 -3.08 -5.29
CA THR A 20 9.84 -2.70 -3.89
C THR A 20 10.39 -1.28 -3.79
N GLU A 21 11.39 -0.94 -4.61
CA GLU A 21 12.05 0.36 -4.57
C GLU A 21 11.15 1.49 -5.02
N THR A 22 10.33 1.27 -6.04
CA THR A 22 9.36 2.28 -6.49
C THR A 22 8.28 2.52 -5.42
N ALA A 23 7.81 1.47 -4.75
CA ALA A 23 6.85 1.62 -3.65
C ALA A 23 7.49 2.36 -2.46
N LEU A 24 8.74 2.03 -2.11
CA LEU A 24 9.49 2.74 -1.07
C LEU A 24 9.71 4.22 -1.43
N SER A 25 10.14 4.50 -2.67
CA SER A 25 10.35 5.85 -3.17
C SER A 25 9.08 6.69 -3.04
N ARG A 26 7.91 6.12 -3.37
CA ARG A 26 6.63 6.82 -3.18
C ARG A 26 6.33 7.12 -1.71
N VAL A 27 6.60 6.18 -0.79
CA VAL A 27 6.45 6.41 0.66
C VAL A 27 7.36 7.56 1.10
N VAL A 28 8.63 7.52 0.72
CA VAL A 28 9.61 8.56 1.08
C VAL A 28 9.24 9.91 0.49
N GLN A 29 8.76 9.97 -0.75
CA GLN A 29 8.31 11.21 -1.37
C GLN A 29 7.14 11.87 -0.64
N VAL A 30 6.20 11.08 -0.09
CA VAL A 30 5.00 11.60 0.58
C VAL A 30 5.23 11.87 2.07
N PHE A 31 5.95 10.99 2.77
CA PHE A 31 6.10 10.99 4.22
C PHE A 31 7.51 11.39 4.70
N GLY A 32 8.45 11.64 3.79
CA GLY A 32 9.85 11.96 4.08
C GLY A 32 10.72 10.75 4.44
N ALA A 33 10.15 9.73 5.07
CA ALA A 33 10.85 8.49 5.42
C ALA A 33 9.90 7.29 5.55
N ALA A 34 10.43 6.08 5.35
CA ALA A 34 9.74 4.85 5.72
C ALA A 34 10.06 4.49 7.16
N GLN A 35 9.16 4.85 8.08
CA GLN A 35 9.35 4.60 9.51
C GLN A 35 9.32 3.09 9.83
N PRO A 36 10.16 2.61 10.77
CA PRO A 36 10.06 1.25 11.30
C PRO A 36 8.65 0.93 11.81
N HIS A 37 8.24 -0.32 11.63
CA HIS A 37 6.94 -0.87 12.02
C HIS A 37 5.73 -0.18 11.37
N HIS A 38 5.92 0.58 10.28
CA HIS A 38 4.81 1.15 9.53
C HIS A 38 4.51 0.34 8.27
N ALA A 39 3.22 0.17 7.98
CA ALA A 39 2.72 -0.40 6.75
C ALA A 39 2.08 0.68 5.87
N HIS A 40 2.40 0.68 4.58
CA HIS A 40 1.79 1.56 3.58
C HIS A 40 1.10 0.70 2.54
N VAL A 41 -0.21 0.89 2.40
CA VAL A 41 -1.09 0.06 1.58
C VAL A 41 -1.52 0.84 0.35
N PHE A 42 -1.32 0.22 -0.81
CA PHE A 42 -1.65 0.78 -2.12
C PHE A 42 -2.61 -0.13 -2.85
N ALA A 43 -3.55 0.45 -3.57
CA ALA A 43 -4.42 -0.26 -4.49
C ALA A 43 -4.16 0.14 -5.95
N ASN A 44 -4.52 -0.74 -6.88
CA ASN A 44 -4.70 -0.32 -8.26
C ASN A 44 -6.05 0.41 -8.44
N ARG A 45 -6.24 1.07 -9.60
CA ARG A 45 -7.47 1.81 -9.90
C ARG A 45 -8.76 0.98 -9.80
N ARG A 46 -8.67 -0.33 -10.05
CA ARG A 46 -9.82 -1.26 -9.96
C ARG A 46 -10.03 -1.83 -8.55
N ALA A 47 -9.17 -1.46 -7.60
CA ALA A 47 -9.13 -1.98 -6.24
C ALA A 47 -9.21 -3.53 -6.16
N ASN A 48 -8.66 -4.27 -7.13
CA ASN A 48 -8.62 -5.74 -7.10
C ASN A 48 -7.22 -6.30 -6.87
N ARG A 49 -6.23 -5.42 -6.78
CA ARG A 49 -4.84 -5.71 -6.42
C ARG A 49 -4.39 -4.73 -5.36
N LEU A 50 -3.70 -5.25 -4.34
CA LEU A 50 -3.07 -4.48 -3.28
C LEU A 50 -1.58 -4.77 -3.22
N LYS A 51 -0.84 -3.75 -2.80
CA LYS A 51 0.54 -3.86 -2.33
C LYS A 51 0.64 -3.28 -0.93
N VAL A 52 1.38 -3.95 -0.05
CA VAL A 52 1.66 -3.50 1.31
C VAL A 52 3.16 -3.39 1.48
N ARG A 53 3.67 -2.16 1.61
CA ARG A 53 5.07 -1.88 1.90
C ARG A 53 5.24 -1.79 3.42
N VAL A 54 6.11 -2.62 3.98
CA VAL A 54 6.41 -2.63 5.42
C VAL A 54 7.90 -2.41 5.64
N HIS A 55 8.25 -1.58 6.63
CA HIS A 55 9.59 -1.56 7.20
C HIS A 55 9.52 -2.26 8.57
N ASP A 56 10.24 -3.35 8.80
CA ASP A 56 10.12 -4.15 10.04
C ASP A 56 11.13 -3.75 11.14
N GLY A 57 11.98 -2.76 10.86
CA GLY A 57 13.02 -2.26 11.77
C GLY A 57 14.42 -2.76 11.41
N ILE A 58 14.52 -3.83 10.62
CA ILE A 58 15.78 -4.41 10.13
C ILE A 58 15.87 -4.31 8.61
N GLY A 59 14.74 -4.46 7.93
CA GLY A 59 14.62 -4.40 6.49
C GLY A 59 13.21 -4.08 6.04
N GLY A 60 12.98 -4.25 4.73
CA GLY A 60 11.72 -3.90 4.10
C GLY A 60 11.07 -5.05 3.37
N TRP A 61 9.77 -5.22 3.55
CA TRP A 61 8.94 -6.21 2.87
C TRP A 61 8.01 -5.54 1.86
N LEU A 62 7.65 -6.28 0.81
CA LEU A 62 6.54 -5.92 -0.07
C LEU A 62 5.62 -7.13 -0.23
N ALA A 63 4.46 -7.07 0.41
CA ALA A 63 3.42 -8.08 0.22
C ALA A 63 2.49 -7.66 -0.92
N VAL A 64 2.05 -8.62 -1.73
CA VAL A 64 1.13 -8.38 -2.85
C VAL A 64 -0.07 -9.30 -2.70
N ARG A 65 -1.28 -8.77 -2.91
CA ARG A 65 -2.50 -9.57 -2.97
C ARG A 65 -3.29 -9.23 -4.23
N ARG A 66 -3.74 -10.26 -4.93
CA ARG A 66 -4.68 -10.13 -6.05
C ARG A 66 -5.93 -10.93 -5.74
N LEU A 67 -7.09 -10.33 -5.93
CA LEU A 67 -8.35 -11.06 -5.89
C LEU A 67 -8.60 -11.73 -7.23
N HIS A 68 -9.05 -12.98 -7.21
CA HIS A 68 -9.52 -13.67 -8.41
C HIS A 68 -10.86 -13.08 -8.88
N GLN A 69 -11.73 -12.68 -7.94
CA GLN A 69 -13.02 -12.05 -8.18
C GLN A 69 -13.27 -10.92 -7.17
N GLY A 70 -14.03 -9.91 -7.57
CA GLY A 70 -14.40 -8.77 -6.71
C GLY A 70 -13.34 -7.67 -6.60
N ARG A 71 -13.59 -6.75 -5.66
CA ARG A 71 -12.72 -5.62 -5.33
C ARG A 71 -12.68 -5.41 -3.82
N PHE A 72 -11.59 -4.84 -3.33
CA PHE A 72 -11.49 -4.28 -1.99
C PHE A 72 -12.36 -3.03 -1.90
N THR A 73 -12.92 -2.76 -0.73
CA THR A 73 -13.49 -1.44 -0.43
C THR A 73 -12.34 -0.44 -0.33
N TRP A 74 -12.37 0.61 -1.14
CA TRP A 74 -11.29 1.59 -1.20
C TRP A 74 -11.86 3.01 -1.24
N PRO A 75 -11.26 3.97 -0.50
CA PRO A 75 -11.67 5.36 -0.58
C PRO A 75 -11.52 5.88 -2.02
N GLY A 76 -12.53 6.57 -2.54
CA GLY A 76 -12.49 7.18 -3.88
C GLY A 76 -12.84 6.26 -5.06
N VAL A 77 -13.06 4.97 -4.84
CA VAL A 77 -13.61 4.06 -5.88
C VAL A 77 -15.15 3.99 -5.82
N ASP A 78 -15.76 4.37 -4.70
CA ASP A 78 -17.22 4.34 -4.49
C ASP A 78 -17.77 5.51 -3.63
N THR A 79 -16.93 6.45 -3.20
CA THR A 79 -17.34 7.50 -2.24
C THR A 79 -18.01 8.71 -2.90
N ALA A 80 -18.53 8.58 -4.12
CA ALA A 80 -19.37 9.59 -4.77
C ALA A 80 -20.86 9.45 -4.45
N THR A 81 -21.27 8.48 -3.61
CA THR A 81 -22.67 8.38 -3.16
C THR A 81 -22.75 7.72 -1.79
N ARG A 82 -22.55 8.50 -0.73
CA ARG A 82 -23.21 8.31 0.57
C ARG A 82 -23.09 9.55 1.43
#